data_AF-A0A915CM04-F1
#
_entry.id   AF-A0A915CM04-F1
#
_cell.length_a   1.000
_cell.length_b   1.000
_cell.length_c   1.000
_cell.angle_alpha   90.00
_cell.angle_beta   90.00
_cell.angle_gamma   90.00
#
_symmetry.space_group_name_H-M   'P 1'
#
loop_
_entity.id
_entity.type
_entity.pdbx_description
1 polymer ?
#
loop_
_entity_poly.entity_id
_entity_poly.type
_entity_poly.pdbx_seq_one_letter_code
_entity_poly.pdbx_strand_id
1 'polypeptide(L)' 'MFKDGQMDASLVRYFGLEVLEIVGPPYSKDFLSAFLPIVGNPEVFDSVTLEKNPLVKEFVEEGSKAISS' A
#
# COMPACT_ATOMS: atom_id res chain seq x y z
N MET A 1 -3.61 13.76 -7.50
CA MET A 1 -4.11 12.71 -8.43
C MET A 1 -5.06 11.74 -7.75
N PHE A 2 -4.63 10.80 -6.89
CA PHE A 2 -5.60 9.98 -6.13
C PHE A 2 -6.34 10.79 -5.04
N LYS A 3 -5.63 11.67 -4.33
CA LYS A 3 -6.20 12.52 -3.27
C LYS A 3 -7.25 13.54 -3.73
N ASP A 4 -7.38 13.77 -5.04
CA ASP A 4 -8.28 14.78 -5.62
C ASP A 4 -9.52 14.15 -6.29
N GLY A 5 -9.76 12.84 -6.08
CA GLY A 5 -10.90 12.11 -6.65
C GLY A 5 -10.82 11.89 -8.17
N GLN A 6 -9.64 12.09 -8.77
CA GLN A 6 -9.45 11.96 -10.22
C GLN A 6 -9.17 10.52 -10.67
N MET A 7 -8.88 9.60 -9.74
CA MET A 7 -8.65 8.17 -10.02
C MET A 7 -9.59 7.30 -9.21
N ASP A 8 -10.12 6.28 -9.87
CA ASP A 8 -10.96 5.27 -9.23
C ASP A 8 -10.17 4.41 -8.24
N ALA A 9 -10.75 4.16 -7.07
CA ALA A 9 -10.11 3.39 -6.00
C ALA A 9 -9.77 1.95 -6.43
N SER A 10 -10.58 1.33 -7.31
CA SER A 10 -10.28 0.00 -7.85
C SER A 10 -9.01 0.00 -8.71
N LEU A 11 -8.80 1.04 -9.53
CA LEU A 11 -7.61 1.16 -10.37
C LEU A 11 -6.35 1.34 -9.51
N VAL A 12 -6.44 2.17 -8.46
CA VAL A 12 -5.35 2.35 -7.50
C VAL A 12 -5.07 1.06 -6.72
N ARG A 13 -6.11 0.30 -6.36
CA ARG A 13 -5.98 -1.02 -5.72
C ARG A 13 -5.24 -2.01 -6.62
N TYR A 14 -5.61 -2.11 -7.89
CA TYR A 14 -4.92 -2.96 -8.87
C TYR A 14 -3.46 -2.56 -9.03
N PHE A 15 -3.18 -1.27 -9.20
CA PHE A 15 -1.80 -0.77 -9.25
C PHE A 15 -1.01 -1.12 -7.98
N GLY A 16 -1.61 -0.94 -6.81
CA GLY A 16 -0.98 -1.27 -5.53
C GLY A 16 -0.61 -2.75 -5.41
N LEU A 17 -1.50 -3.65 -5.82
CA LEU A 17 -1.25 -5.10 -5.81
C LEU A 17 -0.11 -5.48 -6.76
N GLU A 18 -0.15 -5.04 -8.01
CA GLU A 18 0.88 -5.35 -9.02
C GLU A 18 2.27 -4.88 -8.60
N VAL A 19 2.37 -3.68 -7.99
CA VAL A 19 3.64 -3.19 -7.47
C VAL A 19 4.15 -4.12 -6.36
N LEU A 20 3.30 -4.48 -5.39
CA LEU A 20 3.68 -5.35 -4.26
C LEU A 20 4.00 -6.79 -4.67
N GLU A 21 3.54 -7.26 -5.83
CA GLU A 21 3.96 -8.55 -6.40
C GLU A 21 5.38 -8.52 -6.97
N ILE A 22 5.87 -7.33 -7.35
CA ILE A 22 7.19 -7.16 -7.98
C ILE A 22 8.25 -6.75 -6.95
N VAL A 23 7.88 -5.96 -5.94
CA VAL A 23 8.80 -5.45 -4.91
C VAL A 23 8.78 -6.31 -3.66
N GLY A 24 9.89 -6.30 -2.91
CA GLY A 24 9.99 -6.97 -1.62
C GLY A 24 10.94 -6.23 -0.68
N PRO A 25 10.96 -6.59 0.61
CA PRO A 25 11.85 -5.98 1.58
C PRO A 25 13.34 -6.27 1.29
N PRO A 26 14.27 -5.41 1.77
CA PRO A 26 14.04 -4.20 2.56
C PRO A 26 13.57 -3.03 1.69
N TYR A 27 12.57 -2.28 2.18
CA TYR A 27 12.04 -1.10 1.51
C TYR A 27 12.84 0.16 1.85
N SER A 28 13.02 1.06 0.88
CA SER A 28 13.60 2.38 1.14
C SER A 28 12.58 3.29 1.86
N LYS A 29 13.10 4.26 2.65
CA LYS A 29 12.24 5.25 3.32
C LYS A 29 11.41 6.06 2.34
N ASP A 30 12.00 6.44 1.21
CA ASP A 30 11.30 7.19 0.16
C ASP A 30 10.14 6.38 -0.42
N PHE A 31 10.36 5.09 -0.70
CA PHE A 31 9.31 4.20 -1.19
C PHE A 31 8.17 4.06 -0.18
N LEU A 32 8.50 3.79 1.09
CA LEU A 32 7.50 3.70 2.15
C LEU A 32 6.71 5.00 2.31
N SER A 33 7.38 6.15 2.30
CA SER A 33 6.72 7.45 2.46
C SER A 33 5.75 7.79 1.32
N ALA A 34 6.06 7.34 0.10
CA ALA A 34 5.22 7.57 -1.08
C ALA A 34 4.07 6.56 -1.17
N PHE A 35 4.33 5.30 -0.83
CA PHE A 35 3.45 4.18 -1.13
C PHE A 35 2.54 3.77 0.03
N LEU A 36 2.99 3.93 1.28
CA LEU A 36 2.18 3.63 2.46
C LEU A 36 0.88 4.45 2.55
N PRO A 37 0.84 5.75 2.17
CA PRO A 37 -0.42 6.50 2.11
C PRO A 37 -1.43 5.97 1.09
N ILE A 38 -0.99 5.14 0.13
CA ILE A 38 -1.85 4.49 -0.87
C ILE A 38 -2.35 3.15 -0.32
N VAL A 39 -1.41 2.29 0.07
CA VAL A 39 -1.70 0.92 0.53
C VAL A 39 -2.40 0.89 1.88
N GLY A 40 -2.08 1.84 2.77
CA GLY A 40 -2.73 2.00 4.07
C GLY A 40 -4.05 2.77 4.02
N ASN A 41 -4.51 3.22 2.84
CA ASN A 41 -5.79 3.91 2.74
C ASN A 41 -6.96 2.89 2.72
N PRO A 42 -7.87 2.91 3.71
CA PRO A 42 -8.98 1.96 3.80
C PRO A 42 -10.00 2.08 2.66
N GLU A 43 -10.06 3.20 1.94
CA GLU A 43 -10.89 3.36 0.73
C GLU A 43 -10.32 2.58 -0.45
N VAL A 44 -8.99 2.39 -0.49
CA VAL A 44 -8.29 1.62 -1.53
C VAL A 44 -8.11 0.17 -1.10
N PHE A 45 -7.72 -0.08 0.14
CA PHE A 45 -7.48 -1.42 0.70
C PHE A 45 -8.32 -1.60 1.96
N ASP A 46 -9.53 -2.10 1.78
CA ASP A 46 -10.42 -2.47 2.88
C ASP A 46 -9.89 -3.69 3.66
N SER A 47 -10.46 -3.94 4.84
CA SER A 47 -10.08 -5.07 5.71
C SER A 47 -10.18 -6.43 4.99
N VAL A 48 -11.15 -6.59 4.09
CA VAL A 48 -11.33 -7.84 3.32
C VAL A 48 -10.18 -8.04 2.33
N THR A 49 -9.72 -6.96 1.71
CA THR A 49 -8.60 -6.97 0.76
C THR A 49 -7.28 -7.22 1.49
N LEU A 50 -7.09 -6.63 2.67
CA LEU A 50 -5.94 -6.88 3.54
C LEU A 50 -5.86 -8.35 3.98
N GLU A 51 -7.00 -8.96 4.34
CA GLU A 51 -7.04 -10.38 4.73
C GLU A 51 -6.74 -11.32 3.56
N LYS A 52 -7.19 -10.97 2.34
CA LYS A 52 -6.97 -11.79 1.14
C LYS A 52 -5.59 -11.66 0.52
N ASN A 53 -4.87 -10.58 0.81
CA ASN A 53 -3.59 -10.27 0.17
C ASN A 53 -2.48 -10.13 1.24
N PRO A 54 -1.73 -11.21 1.53
CA PRO A 54 -0.71 -11.20 2.58
C PRO A 54 0.40 -10.17 2.32
N LEU A 55 0.72 -9.89 1.06
CA LEU A 55 1.73 -8.89 0.66
C LEU A 55 1.35 -7.47 1.11
N VAL A 56 0.06 -7.11 1.02
CA VAL A 56 -0.46 -5.81 1.47
C VAL A 56 -0.31 -5.69 2.98
N LYS A 57 -0.67 -6.75 3.72
CA LYS A 57 -0.55 -6.80 5.17
C LYS A 57 0.91 -6.67 5.62
N GLU A 58 1.80 -7.46 5.03
CA GLU A 58 3.25 -7.42 5.31
C GLU A 58 3.81 -6.01 5.04
N PHE A 59 3.46 -5.40 3.91
CA PHE A 59 3.92 -4.07 3.55
C PHE A 59 3.50 -3.01 4.58
N VAL A 60 2.24 -3.04 5.04
CA VAL A 60 1.73 -2.09 6.05
C VAL A 60 2.42 -2.28 7.40
N GLU A 61 2.65 -3.53 7.81
CA GLU A 61 3.36 -3.85 9.06
C GLU A 61 4.82 -3.36 9.01
N GLU A 62 5.54 -3.62 7.92
CA GLU A 62 6.93 -3.17 7.73
C GLU A 62 7.04 -1.65 7.64
N GLY A 63 6.12 -1.00 6.90
CA GLY A 63 6.06 0.46 6.82
C GLY A 63 5.83 1.11 8.19
N SER A 64 4.94 0.52 9.01
CA SER A 64 4.65 1.03 10.36
C SER A 64 5.86 0.93 11.30
N LYS A 65 6.63 -0.16 11.20
CA LYS A 65 7.87 -0.35 11.98
C LYS A 65 8.93 0.67 11.58
N ALA A 66 9.14 0.86 10.27
CA ALA A 66 10.19 1.75 9.74
C ALA A 66 9.93 3.24 9.98
N ILE A 67 8.67 3.66 10.18
CA ILE A 67 8.31 5.04 10.54
C ILE A 67 8.45 5.27 12.06
N SER A 68 8.30 4.22 12.86
CA SER A 68 8.41 4.29 14.32
C SER A 68 9.85 4.24 14.85
N SER A 69 10.83 3.97 13.97
CA SER A 69 12.27 3.87 14.29
C SER A 69 13.07 5.09 13.81
#